data_AF-A0AAW4YCZ3-F1
#
_entry.id   AF-A0AAW4YCZ3-F1
#
_cell.length_a   1.000
_cell.length_b   1.000
_cell.length_c   1.000
_cell.angle_alpha   90.00
_cell.angle_beta   90.00
_cell.angle_gamma   90.00
#
_symmetry.space_group_name_H-M   'P 1'
#
loop_
_entity.id
_entity.type
_entity.pdbx_description
1 polymer ?
#
loop_
_entity_poly.entity_id
_entity_poly.type
_entity_poly.pdbx_seq_one_letter_code
_entity_poly.pdbx_strand_id
1 'polypeptide(L)'
;HYLPALSGEERIDGIPEPALPFNSRKLILRRAAQFLTYGDTISIGYGINNELSNLLHEECVEHDVQPILDIGIFGGFVGSREHFGM
;
A
#
# COMPACT_ATOMS: atom_id res chain seq x y z
N HIS A 1 5.04 -16.43 -16.54
CA HIS A 1 3.63 -16.57 -16.95
C HIS A 1 3.07 -15.15 -17.06
N TYR A 2 2.17 -14.87 -17.99
CA TYR A 2 1.51 -13.56 -18.07
C TYR A 2 0.47 -13.43 -16.95
N LEU A 3 0.37 -12.23 -16.36
CA LEU A 3 -0.57 -11.89 -15.30
C LEU A 3 -1.32 -10.60 -15.72
N PRO A 4 -2.58 -10.70 -16.16
CA PRO A 4 -3.39 -9.56 -16.64
C PRO A 4 -3.56 -8.43 -15.61
N ALA A 5 -3.46 -8.75 -14.31
CA ALA A 5 -3.54 -7.74 -13.25
C ALA A 5 -2.37 -6.75 -13.28
N LEU A 6 -1.17 -7.15 -13.74
CA LEU A 6 0.01 -6.27 -13.73
C LEU A 6 0.04 -5.33 -14.93
N SER A 7 -0.68 -5.69 -15.99
CA SER A 7 -0.91 -4.84 -17.17
C SER A 7 -2.15 -3.97 -17.02
N GLY A 8 -2.90 -4.10 -15.92
CA GLY A 8 -4.13 -3.37 -15.66
C GLY A 8 -5.35 -3.87 -16.46
N GLU A 9 -5.26 -5.05 -17.07
CA GLU A 9 -6.38 -5.68 -17.79
C GLU A 9 -7.39 -6.34 -16.86
N GLU A 10 -6.98 -6.65 -15.63
CA GLU A 10 -7.81 -7.26 -14.59
C GLU A 10 -7.71 -6.46 -13.29
N ARG A 11 -8.85 -6.22 -12.64
CA ARG A 11 -8.90 -5.61 -11.30
C ARG A 11 -8.87 -6.71 -10.25
N ILE A 12 -8.01 -6.55 -9.24
CA ILE A 12 -7.98 -7.41 -8.06
C ILE A 12 -8.87 -6.77 -6.98
N ASP A 13 -9.86 -7.52 -6.51
CA ASP A 13 -10.86 -7.04 -5.54
C ASP A 13 -10.48 -7.30 -4.07
N GLY A 14 -9.39 -8.03 -3.82
CA GLY A 14 -8.92 -8.33 -2.47
C GLY A 14 -7.42 -8.48 -2.41
N ILE A 15 -6.81 -7.85 -1.41
CA ILE A 15 -5.39 -8.01 -1.13
C ILE A 15 -5.22 -9.28 -0.29
N PRO A 16 -4.41 -10.25 -0.72
CA PRO A 16 -4.27 -11.54 -0.04
C PRO A 16 -3.40 -11.47 1.22
N GLU A 17 -2.81 -10.31 1.53
CA GLU A 17 -1.82 -10.19 2.60
C GLU A 17 -2.48 -10.14 3.98
N PRO A 18 -1.98 -10.92 4.95
CA PRO A 18 -2.49 -10.88 6.31
C PRO A 18 -2.18 -9.53 6.97
N ALA A 19 -2.98 -9.20 8.00
CA ALA A 19 -2.74 -8.05 8.86
C ALA A 19 -1.28 -8.00 9.35
N LEU A 20 -0.71 -6.80 9.38
CA LEU A 20 0.68 -6.64 9.77
C LEU A 20 0.86 -7.06 11.24
N PRO A 21 1.91 -7.84 11.59
CA PRO A 21 2.17 -8.19 12.98
C PRO A 21 2.49 -6.93 13.80
N PHE A 22 2.01 -6.89 15.04
CA PHE A 22 2.20 -5.73 15.91
C PHE A 22 3.64 -5.63 16.44
N ASN A 23 4.48 -4.93 15.70
CA ASN A 23 5.89 -4.67 16.01
C ASN A 23 6.23 -3.18 15.80
N SER A 24 7.50 -2.81 15.98
CA SER A 24 7.96 -1.42 15.82
C SER A 24 7.64 -0.83 14.43
N ARG A 25 7.63 -1.64 13.37
CA ARG A 25 7.30 -1.20 12.01
C ARG A 25 5.84 -0.79 11.92
N LYS A 26 4.91 -1.63 12.39
CA LYS A 26 3.48 -1.30 12.44
C LYS A 26 3.22 -0.07 13.30
N LEU A 27 3.92 0.08 14.42
CA LEU A 27 3.81 1.27 15.28
C LEU A 27 4.20 2.55 14.53
N ILE A 28 5.32 2.53 13.79
CA ILE A 28 5.76 3.68 12.98
C ILE A 28 4.73 3.99 11.89
N LEU A 29 4.22 2.97 11.20
CA LEU A 29 3.22 3.14 10.14
C LEU A 29 1.91 3.73 10.68
N ARG A 30 1.40 3.24 11.83
CA ARG A 30 0.20 3.81 12.47
C ARG A 30 0.40 5.26 12.86
N ARG A 31 1.59 5.60 13.35
CA ARG A 31 1.90 6.98 13.65
C ARG A 31 1.98 7.84 12.39
N ALA A 32 2.55 7.32 11.30
CA ALA A 32 2.58 8.00 10.01
C ALA A 32 1.17 8.24 9.45
N ALA A 33 0.29 7.23 9.50
CA ALA A 33 -1.09 7.29 9.02
C ALA A 33 -1.91 8.38 9.73
N GLN A 34 -1.64 8.63 11.03
CA GLN A 34 -2.30 9.70 11.78
C GLN A 34 -1.97 11.13 11.31
N PHE A 35 -0.94 11.31 10.48
CA PHE A 35 -0.63 12.59 9.86
C PHE A 35 -1.35 12.81 8.53
N LEU A 36 -1.98 11.76 7.99
CA LEU A 36 -2.68 11.83 6.72
C LEU A 36 -4.07 12.42 6.91
N THR A 37 -4.51 13.16 5.90
CA THR A 37 -5.85 13.72 5.77
C THR A 37 -6.50 13.21 4.49
N TYR A 38 -7.83 13.22 4.45
CA TYR A 38 -8.60 12.89 3.26
C TYR A 38 -8.10 13.67 2.03
N GLY A 39 -7.81 12.95 0.95
CA GLY A 39 -7.32 13.47 -0.32
C GLY A 39 -5.80 13.62 -0.41
N ASP A 40 -5.04 13.30 0.64
CA ASP A 40 -3.58 13.37 0.59
C ASP A 40 -3.00 12.45 -0.47
N THR A 41 -2.03 12.96 -1.22
CA THR A 41 -1.22 12.16 -2.14
C THR A 41 0.08 11.76 -1.45
N ILE A 42 0.31 10.47 -1.28
CA ILE A 42 1.43 9.91 -0.51
C ILE A 42 2.44 9.22 -1.43
N SER A 43 3.69 9.66 -1.36
CA SER A 43 4.79 8.98 -2.05
C SER A 43 5.24 7.76 -1.23
N ILE A 44 5.05 6.58 -1.81
CA ILE A 44 5.55 5.31 -1.30
C ILE A 44 6.83 4.99 -2.06
N GLY A 45 7.90 4.73 -1.32
CA GLY A 45 9.19 4.34 -1.87
C GLY A 45 9.85 3.34 -0.94
N TYR A 46 11.03 2.86 -1.32
CA TYR A 46 11.70 1.79 -0.59
C TYR A 46 12.01 2.16 0.87
N GLY A 47 11.49 1.36 1.81
CA GLY A 47 11.82 1.48 3.22
C GLY A 47 10.72 1.02 4.16
N ILE A 48 10.57 1.75 5.26
CA ILE A 48 9.59 1.45 6.31
C ILE A 48 8.16 1.71 5.83
N ASN A 49 7.94 2.72 5.00
CA ASN A 49 6.63 3.15 4.49
C ASN A 49 6.06 2.26 3.36
N ASN A 50 6.80 1.27 2.86
CA ASN A 50 6.31 0.34 1.82
C ASN A 50 5.00 -0.36 2.23
N GLU A 51 4.87 -0.73 3.50
CA GLU A 51 3.69 -1.39 4.07
C GLU A 51 2.58 -0.40 4.49
N LEU A 52 2.71 0.89 4.15
CA LEU A 52 1.69 1.88 4.51
C LEU A 52 0.36 1.58 3.81
N SER A 53 0.39 1.12 2.56
CA SER A 53 -0.83 0.74 1.84
C SER A 53 -1.54 -0.45 2.49
N ASN A 54 -0.78 -1.45 2.96
CA ASN A 54 -1.29 -2.58 3.76
C ASN A 54 -1.97 -2.11 5.04
N LEU A 55 -1.33 -1.19 5.77
CA LEU A 55 -1.90 -0.68 7.01
C LEU A 55 -3.20 0.09 6.75
N LEU A 56 -3.23 0.94 5.72
CA LEU A 56 -4.43 1.71 5.37
C LEU A 56 -5.58 0.80 4.96
N HIS A 57 -5.29 -0.28 4.22
CA HIS A 57 -6.28 -1.30 3.88
C HIS A 57 -6.77 -2.08 5.11
N GLU A 58 -5.86 -2.44 6.03
CA GLU A 58 -6.22 -3.10 7.30
C GLU A 58 -7.18 -2.24 8.14
N GLU A 59 -7.01 -0.92 8.12
CA GLU A 59 -7.86 0.06 8.84
C GLU A 59 -9.06 0.54 7.99
N CYS A 60 -9.26 0.00 6.79
CA CYS A 60 -10.34 0.32 5.84
C CYS A 60 -10.43 1.80 5.41
N VAL A 61 -9.27 2.46 5.24
CA VAL A 61 -9.15 3.89 4.89
C VAL A 61 -8.20 4.12 3.69
N GLU A 62 -7.86 3.07 2.96
CA GLU A 62 -6.99 3.14 1.76
C GLU A 62 -7.59 4.00 0.64
N HIS A 63 -8.92 4.11 0.61
CA HIS A 63 -9.65 4.90 -0.38
C HIS A 63 -9.67 6.40 -0.08
N ASP A 64 -9.26 6.81 1.13
CA ASP A 64 -9.23 8.21 1.55
C ASP A 64 -7.96 8.94 1.09
N VAL A 65 -6.95 8.21 0.59
CA VAL A 65 -5.66 8.76 0.18
C VAL A 65 -5.21 8.18 -1.15
N GLN A 66 -4.29 8.87 -1.82
CA GLN A 66 -3.77 8.48 -3.13
C GLN A 66 -2.30 8.08 -3.03
N PRO A 67 -1.96 6.79 -2.99
CA PRO A 67 -0.57 6.35 -3.07
C PRO A 67 0.00 6.59 -4.47
N ILE A 68 1.27 6.96 -4.54
CA ILE A 68 2.06 7.05 -5.77
C ILE A 68 3.43 6.40 -5.58
N LEU A 69 4.00 5.87 -6.65
CA LEU A 69 5.39 5.43 -6.71
C LEU A 69 6.18 6.33 -7.66
N ASP A 70 7.44 6.57 -7.33
CA ASP A 70 8.40 7.39 -8.10
C ASP A 70 8.66 6.85 -9.52
N ILE A 71 8.35 5.58 -9.78
CA ILE A 71 8.42 4.94 -11.10
C ILE A 71 7.19 5.20 -11.99
N GLY A 72 6.25 6.06 -11.57
CA GLY A 72 5.12 6.49 -12.39
C GLY A 72 3.83 5.69 -12.21
N ILE A 73 3.68 5.00 -11.07
CA ILE A 73 2.43 4.31 -10.70
C ILE A 73 1.58 5.23 -9.83
N PHE A 74 0.30 5.34 -10.17
CA PHE A 74 -0.69 6.12 -9.44
C PHE A 74 -1.78 5.20 -8.91
N GLY A 75 -1.86 5.07 -7.60
CA GLY A 75 -2.87 4.29 -6.91
C GLY A 75 -2.55 2.81 -6.92
N GLY A 76 -3.61 2.01 -6.78
CA GLY A 76 -3.48 0.59 -6.56
C GLY A 76 -2.91 0.28 -5.18
N PHE A 77 -2.51 -0.97 -5.04
CA PHE A 77 -1.96 -1.50 -3.81
C PHE A 77 -0.48 -1.84 -4.03
N VAL A 78 0.37 -1.44 -3.09
CA VAL A 78 1.81 -1.68 -3.18
C VAL A 78 2.15 -2.89 -2.34
N GLY A 79 2.44 -4.02 -2.98
CA GLY A 79 2.88 -5.24 -2.32
C GLY A 79 4.16 -5.03 -1.50
N SER A 80 4.32 -5.83 -0.44
CA SER A 80 5.45 -5.69 0.49
C SER A 80 6.23 -7.00 0.70
N ARG A 81 7.46 -6.89 1.22
CA ARG A 81 8.35 -8.01 1.58
C ARG A 81 8.66 -8.96 0.42
N GLU A 82 8.28 -10.23 0.52
CA GLU A 82 8.57 -11.26 -0.50
C GLU A 82 7.64 -11.13 -1.72
N HIS A 83 6.59 -10.31 -1.61
CA HIS A 83 5.72 -9.90 -2.71
C HIS A 83 6.15 -8.52 -3.23
N PHE A 84 7.46 -8.23 -3.20
CA PHE A 84 8.01 -7.05 -3.84
C PHE A 84 7.91 -7.22 -5.36
N GLY A 85 6.78 -6.76 -5.88
CA GLY A 85 6.34 -6.99 -7.24
C GLY A 85 4.83 -6.99 -7.24
N MET A 86 4.26 -6.21 -8.17
CA MET A 86 2.88 -6.43 -8.60
C MET A 86 2.68 -7.91 -8.94
#